data_AF-A0A3D9CQT1-F1
#
_entry.id   AF-A0A3D9CQT1-F1
#
_cell.length_a   1.000
_cell.length_b   1.000
_cell.length_c   1.000
_cell.angle_alpha   90.00
_cell.angle_beta   90.00
_cell.angle_gamma   90.00
#
_symmetry.space_group_name_H-M   'P 1'
#
loop_
_entity.id
_entity.type
_entity.pdbx_description
1 polymer ?
#
loop_
_entity_poly.entity_id
_entity_poly.type
_entity_poly.pdbx_seq_one_letter_code
_entity_poly.pdbx_strand_id
1 'polypeptide(L)'
;MQFLFLFSCQSDEELQRQSNSKYEGDYIGSYEGNDKGEFSFKITDAGNIVGDLKYNNSTTNEEFLGYVQSTGTLSANTRSGFVFNGQITNFDNSTGKWTKNSESGTLSGTFRLQKK
;
A
#
# COMPACT_ATOMS: atom_id res chain seq x y z
N MET A 1 -7.37 -40.13 31.13
CA MET A 1 -6.80 -38.87 30.60
C MET A 1 -7.29 -38.75 29.17
N GLN A 2 -8.43 -38.09 28.97
CA GLN A 2 -9.12 -38.02 27.67
C GLN A 2 -8.88 -36.64 27.08
N PHE A 3 -8.03 -36.58 26.05
CA PHE A 3 -7.70 -35.37 25.30
C PHE A 3 -8.77 -35.16 24.23
N LEU A 4 -9.68 -34.22 24.46
CA LEU A 4 -10.61 -33.72 23.43
C LEU A 4 -9.84 -32.73 22.55
N PHE A 5 -9.40 -33.21 21.38
CA PHE A 5 -8.97 -32.34 20.28
C PHE A 5 -10.22 -31.75 19.62
N LEU A 6 -10.57 -30.52 20.02
CA LEU A 6 -11.51 -29.70 19.26
C LEU A 6 -10.78 -29.19 18.01
N PHE A 7 -11.02 -29.85 16.87
CA PHE A 7 -10.70 -29.30 15.57
C PHE A 7 -11.62 -28.09 15.32
N SER A 8 -11.11 -26.89 15.59
CA SER A 8 -11.71 -25.66 15.10
C SER A 8 -11.51 -25.61 13.58
N CYS A 9 -12.45 -26.19 12.84
CA CYS A 9 -12.60 -25.91 11.42
C CYS A 9 -13.18 -24.49 11.33
N GLN A 10 -12.33 -23.47 11.26
CA GLN A 10 -12.81 -22.14 10.88
C GLN A 10 -13.26 -22.25 9.42
N SER A 11 -14.53 -21.97 9.16
CA SER A 11 -15.04 -21.88 7.80
C SER A 11 -14.39 -20.69 7.09
N ASP A 12 -14.13 -20.82 5.80
CA ASP A 12 -13.60 -19.72 4.96
C ASP A 12 -14.48 -18.46 5.02
N GLU A 13 -15.79 -18.62 5.27
CA GLU A 13 -16.74 -17.52 5.52
C GLU A 13 -16.37 -16.67 6.75
N GLU A 14 -15.88 -17.29 7.84
CA GLU A 14 -15.54 -16.57 9.07
C GLU A 14 -14.14 -15.93 8.97
N LEU A 15 -13.27 -16.46 8.11
CA LEU A 15 -12.02 -15.80 7.70
C LEU A 15 -12.28 -14.57 6.82
N GLN A 16 -13.29 -14.61 5.94
CA GLN A 16 -13.72 -13.43 5.17
C GLN A 16 -14.36 -12.34 6.04
N ARG A 17 -15.02 -12.71 7.15
CA ARG A 17 -15.53 -11.75 8.14
C ARG A 17 -14.45 -11.07 8.98
N GLN A 18 -13.20 -11.54 8.95
CA GLN A 18 -12.04 -10.88 9.59
C GLN A 18 -11.39 -9.79 8.71
N SER A 19 -12.03 -9.42 7.60
CA SER A 19 -11.63 -8.30 6.76
C SER A 19 -12.11 -6.98 7.38
N ASN A 20 -11.27 -6.36 8.21
CA ASN A 20 -11.52 -5.09 8.92
C ASN A 20 -10.20 -4.31 9.10
N SER A 21 -9.45 -4.14 8.00
CA SER A 21 -8.26 -3.29 8.03
C SER A 21 -8.65 -1.91 8.55
N LYS A 22 -8.09 -1.49 9.69
CA LYS A 22 -8.26 -0.12 10.21
C LYS A 22 -7.72 0.95 9.24
N TYR A 23 -6.98 0.51 8.22
CA TYR A 23 -6.44 1.34 7.15
C TYR A 23 -7.37 1.37 5.92
N GLU A 24 -8.51 0.68 5.92
CA GLU A 24 -9.47 0.76 4.82
C GLU A 24 -9.89 2.21 4.55
N GLY A 25 -9.95 2.59 3.27
CA GLY A 25 -10.46 3.89 2.82
C GLY A 25 -9.68 4.44 1.64
N ASP A 26 -10.01 5.67 1.26
CA ASP A 26 -9.35 6.38 0.17
C ASP A 26 -8.18 7.23 0.67
N TYR A 27 -7.10 7.24 -0.09
CA TYR A 27 -5.85 7.92 0.23
C TYR A 27 -5.37 8.73 -0.96
N ILE A 28 -4.65 9.79 -0.64
CA ILE A 28 -3.88 10.59 -1.60
C ILE A 28 -2.48 10.79 -1.07
N GLY A 29 -1.53 10.98 -1.98
CA GLY A 29 -0.18 11.32 -1.62
C GLY A 29 0.64 11.82 -2.78
N SER A 30 1.87 12.16 -2.46
CA SER A 30 2.86 12.64 -3.42
C SER A 30 4.22 12.04 -3.11
N TYR A 31 5.04 11.92 -4.15
CA TYR A 31 6.42 11.48 -4.03
C TYR A 31 7.38 12.51 -4.64
N GLU A 32 8.59 12.54 -4.11
CA GLU A 32 9.66 13.45 -4.48
C GLU A 32 11.03 12.76 -4.37
N GLY A 33 12.07 13.34 -4.97
CA GLY A 33 13.42 12.78 -5.00
C GLY A 33 14.02 12.90 -6.40
N ASN A 34 14.56 11.79 -6.92
CA ASN A 34 15.04 11.74 -8.31
C ASN A 34 13.92 11.89 -9.35
N ASP A 35 12.67 11.63 -8.95
CA ASP A 35 11.44 11.88 -9.72
C ASP A 35 10.36 12.38 -8.76
N LYS A 36 9.27 12.93 -9.29
CA LYS A 36 8.15 13.44 -8.51
C LYS A 36 6.80 13.23 -9.19
N GLY A 37 5.76 13.15 -8.38
CA GLY A 37 4.39 12.97 -8.87
C GLY A 37 3.41 12.79 -7.73
N GLU A 38 2.20 12.35 -8.09
CA GLU A 38 1.08 12.17 -7.19
C GLU A 38 0.53 10.76 -7.32
N PHE A 39 -0.13 10.26 -6.29
CA PHE A 39 -0.88 9.00 -6.36
C PHE A 39 -2.16 9.09 -5.54
N SER A 40 -3.16 8.34 -5.96
CA SER A 40 -4.41 8.15 -5.23
C SER A 40 -4.79 6.70 -5.26
N PHE A 41 -5.19 6.15 -4.13
CA PHE A 41 -5.52 4.73 -4.02
C PHE A 41 -6.56 4.47 -2.94
N LYS A 42 -7.19 3.30 -3.03
CA LYS A 42 -8.05 2.74 -2.00
C LYS A 42 -7.33 1.59 -1.32
N ILE A 43 -7.41 1.54 0.00
CA ILE A 43 -7.10 0.34 0.78
C ILE A 43 -8.42 -0.40 0.99
N THR A 44 -8.48 -1.68 0.61
CA THR A 44 -9.64 -2.53 0.87
C THR A 44 -9.70 -2.96 2.33
N ASP A 45 -10.84 -3.47 2.75
CA ASP A 45 -11.05 -4.16 4.02
C ASP A 45 -9.99 -5.25 4.32
N ALA A 46 -9.52 -5.96 3.28
CA ALA A 46 -8.45 -6.97 3.36
C ALA A 46 -7.03 -6.37 3.38
N GLY A 47 -6.88 -5.05 3.31
CA GLY A 47 -5.60 -4.36 3.28
C GLY A 47 -4.95 -4.25 1.91
N ASN A 48 -5.61 -4.67 0.82
CA ASN A 48 -5.06 -4.53 -0.54
C ASN A 48 -5.10 -3.07 -0.98
N ILE A 49 -4.08 -2.62 -1.70
CA ILE A 49 -4.00 -1.30 -2.31
C ILE A 49 -4.35 -1.42 -3.79
N VAL A 50 -5.29 -0.59 -4.24
CA VAL A 50 -5.62 -0.41 -5.66
C VAL A 50 -5.76 1.08 -5.95
N GLY A 51 -5.00 1.58 -6.93
CA GLY A 51 -5.06 2.98 -7.31
C GLY A 51 -4.19 3.32 -8.51
N ASP A 52 -3.88 4.60 -8.62
CA ASP A 52 -3.17 5.20 -9.73
C ASP A 52 -2.00 6.06 -9.25
N LEU A 53 -0.88 5.97 -9.95
CA LEU A 53 0.23 6.91 -9.89
C LEU A 53 0.23 7.80 -11.13
N LYS A 54 0.36 9.11 -10.90
CA LYS A 54 0.42 10.14 -11.93
C LYS A 54 1.75 10.87 -11.88
N TYR A 55 2.46 10.86 -13.00
CA TYR A 55 3.71 11.60 -13.18
C TYR A 55 3.44 13.11 -13.27
N ASN A 56 4.29 13.95 -12.69
CA ASN A 56 4.06 15.41 -12.59
C ASN A 56 3.90 16.12 -13.95
N ASN A 57 4.45 15.56 -15.04
CA ASN A 57 4.40 16.13 -16.39
C ASN A 57 3.77 15.18 -17.42
N SER A 58 2.97 14.21 -16.98
CA SER A 58 2.30 13.28 -17.92
C SER A 58 0.78 13.28 -17.71
N THR A 59 0.06 13.04 -18.80
CA THR A 59 -1.36 12.68 -18.78
C THR A 59 -1.57 11.17 -18.58
N THR A 60 -0.49 10.38 -18.61
CA THR A 60 -0.55 8.94 -18.39
C THR A 60 -0.48 8.61 -16.91
N ASN A 61 -1.41 7.79 -16.47
CA ASN A 61 -1.36 7.16 -15.16
C ASN A 61 -0.82 5.73 -15.32
N GLU A 62 -0.27 5.21 -14.23
CA GLU A 62 0.02 3.78 -14.12
C GLU A 62 -0.61 3.21 -12.85
N GLU A 63 -0.91 1.91 -12.89
CA GLU A 63 -1.52 1.22 -11.77
C GLU A 63 -0.57 1.19 -10.56
N PHE A 64 -1.13 1.49 -9.40
CA PHE A 64 -0.47 1.48 -8.10
C PHE A 64 -1.10 0.39 -7.25
N LEU A 65 -0.41 -0.74 -7.13
CA LEU A 65 -0.90 -1.93 -6.43
C LEU A 65 -0.01 -2.26 -5.23
N GLY A 66 -0.58 -2.89 -4.21
CA GLY A 66 0.18 -3.25 -3.03
C GLY A 66 -0.67 -3.80 -1.91
N TYR A 67 -0.14 -3.74 -0.69
CA TYR A 67 -0.87 -4.10 0.52
C TYR A 67 -0.42 -3.24 1.72
N VAL A 68 -1.28 -3.18 2.74
CA VAL A 68 -0.96 -2.71 4.08
C VAL A 68 -1.18 -3.83 5.09
N GLN A 69 -0.13 -4.18 5.83
CA GLN A 69 -0.20 -5.15 6.92
C GLN A 69 -0.96 -4.57 8.12
N SER A 70 -1.44 -5.44 9.01
CA SER A 70 -2.10 -5.03 10.27
C SER A 70 -1.25 -4.09 11.14
N THR A 71 0.08 -4.21 11.05
CA THR A 71 1.05 -3.31 11.69
C THR A 71 1.06 -1.90 11.11
N GLY A 72 0.50 -1.68 9.92
CA GLY A 72 0.54 -0.44 9.15
C GLY A 72 1.70 -0.34 8.17
N THR A 73 2.51 -1.39 8.05
CA THR A 73 3.56 -1.45 7.04
C THR A 73 2.93 -1.49 5.66
N LEU A 74 3.27 -0.51 4.83
CA LEU A 74 2.79 -0.36 3.46
C LEU A 74 3.88 -0.81 2.49
N SER A 75 3.50 -1.65 1.53
CA SER A 75 4.35 -2.00 0.39
C SER A 75 3.52 -1.94 -0.89
N ALA A 76 3.98 -1.17 -1.88
CA ALA A 76 3.29 -1.01 -3.15
C ALA A 76 4.29 -0.88 -4.30
N ASN A 77 3.86 -1.18 -5.51
CA ASN A 77 4.67 -1.07 -6.70
C ASN A 77 3.84 -0.69 -7.92
N THR A 78 4.54 -0.23 -8.95
CA THR A 78 3.94 0.05 -10.26
C THR A 78 4.56 -0.80 -11.35
N ARG A 79 3.88 -0.89 -12.50
CA ARG A 79 4.38 -1.67 -13.64
C ARG A 79 5.71 -1.14 -14.17
N SER A 80 5.95 0.18 -14.08
CA SER A 80 7.22 0.76 -14.51
C SER A 80 8.38 0.54 -13.53
N GLY A 81 8.14 -0.18 -12.42
CA GLY A 81 9.19 -0.61 -11.50
C GLY A 81 9.45 0.33 -10.34
N PHE A 82 8.54 1.27 -10.03
CA PHE A 82 8.59 1.91 -8.72
C PHE A 82 8.24 0.91 -7.63
N VAL A 83 8.94 1.01 -6.51
CA VAL A 83 8.69 0.25 -5.29
C VAL A 83 8.60 1.24 -4.14
N PHE A 84 7.43 1.30 -3.49
CA PHE A 84 7.11 2.17 -2.37
C PHE A 84 7.04 1.33 -1.09
N ASN A 85 7.81 1.73 -0.08
CA ASN A 85 7.77 1.11 1.24
C ASN A 85 7.64 2.18 2.32
N GLY A 86 6.70 2.00 3.23
CA GLY A 86 6.46 2.96 4.30
C GLY A 86 5.68 2.37 5.47
N GLN A 87 5.28 3.25 6.37
CA GLN A 87 4.54 2.89 7.56
C GLN A 87 3.44 3.92 7.77
N ILE A 88 2.18 3.46 7.85
CA ILE A 88 1.05 4.30 8.22
C ILE A 88 1.04 4.40 9.75
N THR A 89 1.55 5.51 10.28
CA THR A 89 1.60 5.79 11.72
C THR A 89 0.41 6.65 12.18
N ASN A 90 -0.09 7.50 11.28
CA ASN A 90 -1.30 8.31 11.44
C ASN A 90 -1.96 8.53 10.08
N PHE A 91 -3.21 9.02 10.07
CA PHE A 91 -3.96 9.18 8.82
C PHE A 91 -3.70 10.51 8.10
N ASP A 92 -3.02 11.48 8.73
CA ASP A 92 -2.90 12.83 8.19
C ASP A 92 -1.57 13.09 7.47
N ASN A 93 -0.49 12.39 7.86
CA ASN A 93 0.85 12.64 7.33
C ASN A 93 1.78 11.44 7.56
N SER A 94 1.48 10.32 6.91
CA SER A 94 2.36 9.17 6.88
C SER A 94 3.41 9.30 5.78
N THR A 95 4.63 8.84 6.05
CA THR A 95 5.77 9.00 5.14
C THR A 95 6.45 7.67 4.83
N GLY A 96 7.12 7.60 3.68
CA GLY A 96 7.94 6.44 3.34
C GLY A 96 8.98 6.76 2.27
N LYS A 97 9.60 5.70 1.74
CA LYS A 97 10.63 5.78 0.71
C LYS A 97 10.19 5.04 -0.54
N TRP A 98 10.65 5.52 -1.68
CA TRP A 98 10.49 4.80 -2.94
C TRP A 98 11.84 4.58 -3.62
N THR A 99 11.91 3.52 -4.42
CA THR A 99 13.02 3.24 -5.32
C THR A 99 12.50 2.85 -6.70
N LYS A 100 13.34 3.02 -7.73
CA LYS A 100 13.09 2.53 -9.08
C LYS A 100 14.41 2.19 -9.74
N ASN A 101 14.54 0.98 -10.28
CA ASN A 101 15.73 0.62 -11.05
C ASN A 101 15.63 1.19 -12.46
N SER A 102 16.73 1.76 -12.94
CA SER A 102 16.90 2.29 -14.29
C SER A 102 18.21 1.79 -14.88
N GLU A 103 18.40 1.96 -16.19
CA GLU A 103 19.66 1.60 -16.87
C GLU A 103 20.86 2.35 -16.29
N SER A 104 20.65 3.58 -15.81
CA SER A 104 21.66 4.43 -15.18
C SER A 104 21.86 4.18 -13.68
N GLY A 105 21.19 3.18 -13.10
CA GLY A 105 21.26 2.84 -11.67
C GLY A 105 19.92 2.98 -10.94
N THR A 106 19.96 3.02 -9.61
CA THR A 106 18.75 3.09 -8.77
C THR A 106 18.37 4.53 -8.48
N LEU A 107 17.17 4.91 -8.90
CA LEU A 107 16.50 6.15 -8.51
C LEU A 107 15.82 5.96 -7.15
N SER A 108 15.72 7.03 -6.37
CA SER A 108 15.09 6.97 -5.05
C SER A 108 14.50 8.30 -4.61
N GLY A 109 13.70 8.23 -3.55
CA GLY A 109 13.17 9.41 -2.89
C GLY A 109 12.25 9.08 -1.73
N THR A 110 11.42 10.05 -1.37
CA THR A 110 10.46 9.97 -0.27
C THR A 110 9.05 10.20 -0.78
N PHE A 111 8.07 9.69 -0.05
CA PHE A 111 6.67 10.00 -0.28
C PHE A 111 5.95 10.36 0.99
N ARG A 112 4.83 11.06 0.84
CA ARG A 112 3.86 11.35 1.91
C ARG A 112 2.47 10.91 1.46
N LEU A 113 1.66 10.44 2.39
CA LEU A 113 0.26 10.09 2.16
C LEU A 113 -0.63 10.53 3.32
N GLN A 114 -1.88 10.78 3.00
CA GLN A 114 -2.96 11.07 3.93
C GLN A 114 -4.24 10.37 3.47
N LYS A 115 -5.08 10.02 4.44
CA LYS A 115 -6.43 9.54 4.20
C LYS A 115 -7.31 10.73 3.78
N LYS A 116 -8.22 10.51 2.83
CA LYS A 116 -9.21 11.51 2.43
C LYS A 116 -10.29 11.72 3.49
#